data_AF-A0A1H3NVU4-F1
#
_entry.id   AF-A0A1H3NVU4-F1
#
_cell.length_a   1.000
_cell.length_b   1.000
_cell.length_c   1.000
_cell.angle_alpha   90.00
_cell.angle_beta   90.00
_cell.angle_gamma   90.00
#
_symmetry.space_group_name_H-M   'P 1'
#
loop_
_entity.id
_entity.type
_entity.pdbx_description
1 polymer ?
#
loop_
_entity_poly.entity_id
_entity_poly.type
_entity_poly.pdbx_seq_one_letter_code
_entity_poly.pdbx_strand_id
1 'polypeptide(L)' 'MNIDDLLVPRHPLPRLHEQQVQALQQLPETERAEQAQLLRVGNAAYRYHQLERVDTCHFSQHIMQASSTTALYEAAVLS' A
#
# COMPACT_ATOMS: atom_id res chain seq x y z
N MET A 1 -2.46 25.56 -11.52
CA MET A 1 -1.94 24.56 -10.56
C MET A 1 -1.88 23.20 -11.25
N ASN A 2 -0.81 22.42 -11.10
CA ASN A 2 -0.76 21.07 -11.67
C ASN A 2 -1.60 20.12 -10.79
N ILE A 3 -2.45 19.29 -11.41
CA ILE A 3 -3.33 18.37 -10.68
C ILE A 3 -2.55 17.25 -9.99
N ASP A 4 -1.42 16.83 -10.56
CA ASP A 4 -0.56 15.85 -9.90
C ASP A 4 -0.04 16.33 -8.55
N ASP A 5 0.23 17.63 -8.41
CA ASP A 5 0.73 18.23 -7.17
C ASP A 5 -0.35 18.21 -6.06
N LEU A 6 -1.63 18.15 -6.44
CA LEU A 6 -2.74 18.02 -5.48
C LEU A 6 -2.85 16.62 -4.90
N LEU A 7 -2.26 15.61 -5.54
CA LEU A 7 -2.40 14.21 -5.14
C LEU A 7 -1.18 13.70 -4.41
N VAL A 8 -0.58 14.51 -3.53
CA VAL A 8 0.52 14.08 -2.66
C VAL A 8 0.01 13.81 -1.24
N PRO A 9 0.00 12.56 -0.74
CA PRO A 9 0.61 11.37 -1.33
C PRO A 9 -0.22 10.75 -2.48
N ARG A 10 0.49 10.24 -3.50
CA ARG A 10 -0.08 9.59 -4.69
C ARG A 10 -0.53 8.17 -4.38
N HIS A 11 -1.60 7.70 -5.03
CA HIS A 11 -1.98 6.30 -4.99
C HIS A 11 -0.85 5.42 -5.57
N PRO A 12 -0.41 4.35 -4.88
CA PRO A 12 0.73 3.53 -5.34
C PRO A 12 0.46 2.76 -6.64
N LEU A 13 -0.81 2.41 -6.92
CA LEU A 13 -1.22 1.82 -8.20
C LEU A 13 -1.38 2.92 -9.29
N PRO A 14 -0.59 2.89 -10.39
CA PRO A 14 -0.60 3.95 -11.41
C PRO A 14 -1.96 4.19 -12.06
N ARG A 15 -2.68 3.12 -12.41
CA ARG A 15 -4.02 3.19 -13.00
C ARG A 15 -5.02 3.94 -12.10
N LEU A 16 -4.96 3.72 -10.78
CA LEU A 16 -5.87 4.39 -9.85
C LEU A 16 -5.50 5.87 -9.67
N HIS A 17 -4.20 6.20 -9.71
CA HIS A 17 -3.77 7.60 -9.76
C HIS A 17 -4.26 8.31 -11.01
N GLU A 18 -4.14 7.69 -12.19
CA GLU A 18 -4.63 8.26 -13.45
C GLU A 18 -6.14 8.52 -13.40
N GLN A 19 -6.91 7.60 -12.80
CA GLN A 19 -8.34 7.79 -12.57
C GLN A 19 -8.64 8.96 -11.62
N GLN A 20 -7.84 9.14 -10.56
CA GLN A 20 -7.95 10.28 -9.65
C GLN A 20 -7.66 11.61 -10.35
N VAL A 21 -6.60 11.67 -11.18
CA VAL A 21 -6.26 12.83 -12.00
C VAL A 21 -7.40 13.17 -12.96
N GLN A 22 -7.92 12.18 -13.67
CA GLN A 22 -9.05 12.37 -14.59
C GLN A 22 -10.28 12.88 -13.86
N ALA A 23 -10.62 12.31 -12.70
CA ALA A 23 -11.77 12.75 -11.90
C ALA A 23 -11.62 14.22 -11.46
N LEU A 24 -10.43 14.63 -11.00
CA LEU A 24 -10.17 16.03 -10.63
C LEU A 24 -10.22 16.98 -11.84
N GLN A 25 -9.79 16.53 -13.03
CA GLN A 25 -9.86 17.34 -14.26
C GLN A 25 -11.29 17.68 -14.66
N GLN A 26 -12.26 16.80 -14.37
CA GLN A 26 -13.68 17.03 -14.66
C GLN A 26 -14.35 18.01 -13.69
N LEU A 27 -13.71 18.36 -12.57
CA LEU A 27 -14.27 19.29 -11.59
C LEU A 27 -13.90 20.75 -11.90
N PRO A 28 -14.74 21.71 -11.49
CA PRO A 28 -14.37 23.13 -11.44
C PRO A 28 -13.10 23.34 -10.61
N GLU A 29 -12.24 24.27 -11.02
CA GLU A 29 -10.94 24.49 -10.35
C GLU A 29 -11.09 24.77 -8.84
N THR A 30 -12.15 25.47 -8.45
CA THR A 30 -12.49 25.81 -7.06
C THR A 30 -12.77 24.58 -6.18
N GLU A 31 -13.22 23.48 -6.76
CA GLU A 31 -13.59 22.25 -6.03
C GLU A 31 -12.45 21.21 -5.99
N ARG A 32 -11.46 21.33 -6.89
CA ARG A 32 -10.38 20.34 -7.04
C ARG A 32 -9.55 20.17 -5.77
N ALA A 33 -9.27 21.26 -5.06
CA ALA A 33 -8.42 21.22 -3.87
C ALA A 33 -9.08 20.44 -2.72
N GLU A 34 -10.38 20.64 -2.51
CA GLU A 34 -11.19 19.95 -1.51
C GLU A 34 -11.31 18.47 -1.86
N GLN A 35 -11.68 18.15 -3.10
CA GLN A 35 -11.79 16.75 -3.52
C GLN A 35 -10.44 16.01 -3.46
N ALA A 36 -9.35 16.69 -3.84
CA ALA A 36 -8.01 16.12 -3.74
C ALA A 36 -7.62 15.81 -2.29
N GLN A 37 -8.11 16.56 -1.30
CA GLN A 37 -7.85 16.27 0.12
C GLN A 37 -8.37 14.90 0.53
N LEU A 38 -9.60 14.56 0.12
CA LEU A 38 -10.20 13.25 0.41
C LEU A 38 -9.39 12.13 -0.25
N LEU A 39 -8.98 12.34 -1.50
CA LEU A 39 -8.15 11.39 -2.24
C LEU A 39 -6.78 11.19 -1.58
N ARG A 40 -6.12 12.26 -1.10
CA ARG A 40 -4.85 12.19 -0.36
C ARG A 40 -4.97 11.33 0.89
N VAL A 41 -6.04 11.50 1.66
CA VAL A 41 -6.30 10.68 2.87
C VAL A 41 -6.48 9.21 2.50
N GLY A 42 -7.28 8.91 1.47
CA GLY A 42 -7.46 7.54 0.97
C GLY A 42 -6.14 6.91 0.48
N ASN A 43 -5.32 7.68 -0.24
CA ASN A 43 -4.02 7.24 -0.72
C ASN A 43 -3.05 6.93 0.43
N ALA A 44 -3.03 7.77 1.46
CA ALA A 44 -2.23 7.55 2.66
C ALA A 44 -2.68 6.29 3.40
N ALA A 45 -3.98 6.14 3.66
CA ALA A 45 -4.55 4.98 4.33
C ALA A 45 -4.24 3.67 3.59
N TYR A 46 -4.35 3.68 2.26
CA TYR A 46 -4.00 2.51 1.44
C TYR A 46 -2.51 2.13 1.56
N ARG A 47 -1.60 3.12 1.54
CA ARG A 47 -0.16 2.89 1.73
C ARG A 47 0.14 2.30 3.11
N TYR A 48 -0.48 2.83 4.17
CA TYR A 48 -0.33 2.27 5.51
C TYR A 48 -0.79 0.81 5.57
N HIS A 49 -1.97 0.50 5.05
CA HIS A 49 -2.48 -0.87 5.00
C HIS A 49 -1.59 -1.81 4.15
N GLN A 50 -0.98 -1.32 3.07
CA GLN A 50 0.01 -2.11 2.32
C GLN A 50 1.25 -2.42 3.15
N LEU A 51 1.78 -1.46 3.89
CA LEU A 51 2.94 -1.67 4.77
C LEU A 51 2.62 -2.69 5.86
N GLU A 52 1.47 -2.57 6.54
CA GLU A 52 1.02 -3.53 7.55
C GLU A 52 0.89 -4.96 7.00
N ARG A 53 0.39 -5.10 5.77
CA ARG A 53 0.30 -6.41 5.09
C ARG A 53 1.67 -7.01 4.77
N VAL A 54 2.64 -6.18 4.41
CA VAL A 54 4.00 -6.63 4.14
C VAL A 54 4.64 -7.11 5.44
N ASP A 55 4.53 -6.35 6.53
CA ASP A 55 5.11 -6.69 7.83
C ASP A 55 4.53 -7.99 8.41
N THR A 56 3.22 -8.19 8.30
CA THR A 56 2.54 -9.42 8.77
C THR A 56 2.88 -10.64 7.92
N CYS A 57 3.04 -10.48 6.60
CA CYS A 57 3.44 -11.57 5.71
C CYS A 57 4.89 -11.99 5.95
N HIS A 58 5.82 -11.03 6.05
CA HIS A 58 7.23 -11.33 6.35
C HIS A 58 7.39 -12.03 7.70
N PHE A 59 6.70 -11.56 8.74
CA PHE A 59 6.71 -12.22 10.04
C PHE A 59 6.23 -13.67 9.94
N SER A 60 5.10 -13.91 9.25
CA SER A 60 4.54 -15.26 9.08
C SER A 60 5.46 -16.19 8.31
N GLN A 61 6.15 -15.70 7.27
CA GLN A 61 7.13 -16.48 6.51
C GLN A 61 8.35 -16.87 7.37
N HIS A 62 8.85 -15.96 8.19
CA HIS A 62 9.96 -16.26 9.10
C HIS A 62 9.60 -17.35 10.14
N ILE A 63 8.37 -17.30 10.70
CA ILE A 63 7.90 -18.35 11.62
C ILE A 63 7.77 -19.70 10.91
N MET A 64 7.18 -19.73 9.71
CA MET A 64 7.04 -20.96 8.92
C MET A 64 8.40 -21.60 8.58
N GLN A 65 9.40 -20.79 8.20
CA GLN A 65 10.75 -21.27 7.89
C GLN A 65 11.47 -21.77 9.14
N ALA A 66 11.39 -21.06 10.26
CA ALA A 66 12.01 -21.47 11.51
C ALA A 66 11.49 -22.84 11.98
N SER A 67 10.16 -23.02 12.00
CA SER A 67 9.52 -24.29 12.37
C SER A 67 9.92 -25.46 11.47
N SER A 68 10.04 -25.21 10.16
CA SER A 68 10.47 -26.23 9.18
C SER A 68 11.92 -26.66 9.40
N THR A 69 12.79 -25.71 9.76
CA THR A 69 14.22 -25.96 9.99
C THR A 69 14.44 -26.76 11.28
N THR A 70 13.68 -26.44 12.34
CA THR A 70 13.69 -27.20 13.59
C THR A 70 13.24 -28.64 13.38
N ALA A 71 12.16 -28.86 12.65
CA ALA A 71 11.66 -30.21 12.36
C ALA A 71 12.66 -31.08 11.56
N LEU A 72 13.38 -30.48 10.61
CA LEU A 72 14.43 -31.17 9.86
C LEU A 72 15.63 -31.52 10.73
N TYR A 73 16.00 -30.65 11.67
CA TYR A 73 17.10 -30.90 12.62
C TYR A 73 16.75 -32.04 13.60
N GLU A 74 15.54 -32.02 14.18
CA GLU A 74 15.07 -33.10 15.07
C GLU A 74 15.02 -34.46 14.34
N ALA A 75 14.55 -34.48 13.09
CA ALA A 75 14.53 -35.70 12.28
C ALA A 75 15.95 -36.22 11.98
N ALA A 76 16.93 -35.34 11.77
CA ALA A 76 18.32 -35.70 11.48
C ALA A 76 19.13 -36.10 12.73
N VAL A 77 18.74 -35.65 13.93
CA VAL A 77 19.41 -36.01 15.20
C VAL A 77 18.90 -37.32 15.78
N LEU A 78 17.68 -37.72 15.43
CA LEU A 78 17.04 -38.97 15.88
C LEU A 78 17.22 -40.15 14.90
N SER A 79 17.98 -39.98 13.82
CA SER A 79 18.34 -41.03 12.85
C SER A 79 19.80 -41.45 12.96
#